data_AF-A0A1H7BTQ7-F1
#
_entry.id   AF-A0A1H7BTQ7-F1
#
_cell.length_a   1.000
_cell.length_b   1.000
_cell.length_c   1.000
_cell.angle_alpha   90.00
_cell.angle_beta   90.00
_cell.angle_gamma   90.00
#
_symmetry.space_group_name_H-M   'P 1'
#
loop_
_entity.id
_entity.type
_entity.pdbx_description
1 polymer ?
#
loop_
_entity_poly.entity_id
_entity_poly.type
_entity_poly.pdbx_seq_one_letter_code
_entity_poly.pdbx_strand_id
1 'polypeptide(L)' 'MLTDQDDLIRQRIRARMAERGLTQAQLARQLGIKPPSLAQVLSGRRGRIPESLLTVLAALELHIEILPALEKQDG' A
#
# COMPACT_ATOMS: atom_id res chain seq x y z
N MET A 1 -11.23 -16.11 2.77
CA MET A 1 -10.71 -15.12 1.82
C MET A 1 -10.53 -13.81 2.57
N LEU A 2 -9.31 -13.54 3.05
CA LEU A 2 -8.91 -12.27 3.68
C LEU A 2 -7.78 -11.59 2.87
N THR A 3 -7.48 -12.13 1.70
CA THR A 3 -6.34 -11.79 0.82
C THR A 3 -6.58 -10.54 -0.03
N ASP A 4 -7.83 -10.18 -0.25
CA ASP A 4 -8.18 -9.26 -1.34
C ASP A 4 -7.80 -7.82 -1.05
N GLN A 5 -7.98 -7.36 0.19
CA GLN A 5 -7.69 -5.97 0.58
C GLN A 5 -6.19 -5.66 0.61
N ASP A 6 -5.43 -6.62 1.13
CA ASP A 6 -3.99 -6.57 1.16
C ASP A 6 -3.41 -6.49 -0.27
N ASP A 7 -3.87 -7.33 -1.17
CA ASP A 7 -3.40 -7.34 -2.55
C ASP A 7 -3.82 -6.09 -3.32
N LEU A 8 -5.04 -5.56 -3.07
CA LEU A 8 -5.52 -4.31 -3.65
C LEU A 8 -4.60 -3.13 -3.28
N ILE A 9 -4.22 -3.00 -2.00
CA ILE A 9 -3.28 -1.98 -1.55
C ILE A 9 -1.97 -2.07 -2.34
N ARG A 10 -1.41 -3.28 -2.44
CA ARG A 10 -0.11 -3.49 -3.11
C ARG A 10 -0.21 -3.26 -4.61
N GLN A 11 -1.31 -3.65 -5.24
CA GLN A 11 -1.59 -3.35 -6.64
C GLN A 11 -1.63 -1.85 -6.87
N ARG A 12 -2.33 -1.10 -6.01
CA ARG A 12 -2.44 0.36 -6.10
C ARG A 12 -1.09 1.06 -5.90
N ILE A 13 -0.28 0.58 -4.96
CA ILE A 13 1.10 1.08 -4.76
C ILE A 13 1.92 0.88 -6.03
N ARG A 14 1.90 -0.32 -6.62
CA ARG A 14 2.64 -0.61 -7.87
C ARG A 14 2.16 0.24 -9.04
N ALA A 15 0.84 0.41 -9.19
CA ALA A 15 0.27 1.28 -10.21
C ALA A 15 0.78 2.72 -10.06
N ARG A 16 0.73 3.26 -8.83
CA ARG A 16 1.21 4.62 -8.56
C ARG A 16 2.72 4.79 -8.74
N MET A 17 3.50 3.74 -8.46
CA MET A 17 4.93 3.73 -8.78
C MET A 17 5.17 3.78 -10.28
N ALA A 18 4.44 2.98 -11.06
CA ALA A 18 4.55 2.94 -12.51
C ALA A 18 4.17 4.28 -13.15
N GLU A 19 3.06 4.89 -12.71
CA GLU A 19 2.63 6.24 -13.14
C GLU A 19 3.71 7.30 -12.92
N ARG A 20 4.53 7.14 -11.88
CA ARG A 20 5.62 8.07 -11.51
C ARG A 20 6.99 7.67 -12.05
N GLY A 21 7.09 6.59 -12.81
CA GLY A 21 8.37 6.05 -13.29
C GLY A 21 9.32 5.62 -12.16
N LEU A 22 8.80 5.23 -10.99
CA LEU A 22 9.59 4.87 -9.81
C LEU A 22 9.87 3.36 -9.75
N THR A 23 11.14 3.01 -9.57
CA THR A 23 11.55 1.65 -9.18
C THR A 23 11.39 1.44 -7.67
N GLN A 24 11.36 0.17 -7.23
CA GLN A 24 11.35 -0.15 -5.80
C GLN A 24 12.60 0.39 -5.09
N ALA A 25 13.78 0.33 -5.72
CA ALA A 25 15.01 0.84 -5.11
C ALA A 25 14.96 2.36 -4.90
N GLN A 26 14.42 3.12 -5.87
CA GLN A 26 14.22 4.56 -5.74
C GLN A 26 13.22 4.90 -4.63
N LEU A 27 12.08 4.19 -4.58
CA LEU A 27 11.09 4.40 -3.52
C LEU A 27 11.68 4.07 -2.14
N ALA A 28 12.42 2.96 -2.01
CA ALA A 28 13.07 2.60 -0.75
C ALA A 28 14.05 3.69 -0.28
N ARG A 29 14.85 4.24 -1.21
CA ARG A 29 15.76 5.35 -0.95
C ARG A 29 15.01 6.61 -0.51
N GLN A 30 13.92 6.98 -1.17
CA GLN A 30 13.10 8.13 -0.80
C GLN A 30 12.49 7.98 0.60
N LEU A 31 12.09 6.76 0.97
CA LEU A 31 11.52 6.44 2.28
C LEU A 31 12.58 6.28 3.39
N GLY A 32 13.88 6.33 3.06
CA GLY A 32 14.95 6.08 4.03
C GLY A 32 15.00 4.64 4.56
N ILE A 33 14.44 3.67 3.82
CA ILE A 33 14.42 2.25 4.21
C ILE A 33 15.29 1.40 3.28
N LYS A 34 15.69 0.21 3.76
CA LYS A 34 16.46 -0.73 2.95
C LYS A 34 15.57 -1.35 1.85
N PRO A 35 16.08 -1.56 0.62
CA PRO A 35 15.30 -2.19 -0.47
C PRO A 35 14.66 -3.54 -0.11
N PRO A 36 15.30 -4.46 0.64
CA PRO A 36 14.66 -5.70 1.07
C PRO A 36 13.43 -5.49 1.97
N SER A 37 13.43 -4.42 2.79
CA SER A 37 12.29 -4.08 3.64
C SER A 37 11.09 -3.64 2.81
N LEU A 38 11.31 -2.82 1.77
CA LEU A 38 10.25 -2.46 0.84
C LEU A 38 9.75 -3.69 0.05
N ALA A 39 10.66 -4.55 -0.40
CA ALA A 39 10.29 -5.77 -1.12
C ALA A 39 9.41 -6.71 -0.26
N GLN A 40 9.67 -6.82 1.05
CA GLN A 40 8.83 -7.58 1.98
C GLN A 40 7.43 -6.99 2.13
N VAL A 41 7.30 -5.65 2.14
CA VAL A 41 6.00 -4.98 2.16
C VAL A 41 5.24 -5.25 0.85
N LEU A 42 5.87 -5.02 -0.30
CA LEU A 42 5.24 -5.19 -1.61
C LEU A 42 4.93 -6.65 -1.94
N SER A 43 5.64 -7.62 -1.35
CA SER A 43 5.32 -9.05 -1.51
C SER A 43 4.30 -9.59 -0.50
N GLY A 44 3.85 -8.78 0.46
CA GLY A 44 2.91 -9.21 1.49
C GLY A 44 3.50 -10.14 2.56
N ARG A 45 4.84 -10.26 2.59
CA ARG A 45 5.56 -10.90 3.70
C ARG A 45 5.54 -10.04 4.97
N ARG A 46 5.32 -8.73 4.83
CA ARG A 46 5.17 -7.76 5.93
C ARG A 46 4.05 -6.76 5.63
N GLY A 47 3.49 -6.18 6.69
CA GLY A 47 2.54 -5.07 6.60
C GLY A 47 1.15 -5.50 6.15
N ARG A 48 0.69 -6.66 6.63
CA ARG A 48 -0.68 -7.12 6.41
C ARG A 48 -1.65 -6.35 7.29
N ILE A 49 -2.88 -6.17 6.80
CA ILE A 49 -3.94 -5.62 7.64
C ILE A 49 -4.27 -6.65 8.72
N PRO A 50 -4.34 -6.26 10.02
CA PRO A 50 -4.76 -7.17 11.07
C PRO A 50 -6.16 -7.72 10.81
N GLU A 51 -6.33 -9.03 10.96
CA GLU A 51 -7.63 -9.69 10.77
C GLU A 51 -8.71 -9.11 11.68
N SER A 52 -8.36 -8.77 12.93
CA SER A 52 -9.26 -8.13 13.88
C SER A 52 -9.82 -6.80 13.38
N LEU A 53 -9.02 -6.00 12.66
CA LEU A 53 -9.50 -4.76 12.05
C LEU A 53 -10.48 -5.05 10.91
N LEU A 54 -10.20 -6.05 10.07
CA LEU A 54 -11.09 -6.46 9.00
C LEU A 54 -12.44 -6.96 9.55
N THR A 55 -12.43 -7.68 10.67
CA THR A 55 -13.66 -8.09 11.37
C THR A 55 -14.47 -6.89 11.84
N VAL A 56 -13.83 -5.88 12.45
CA VAL A 56 -14.51 -4.65 12.89
C VAL A 56 -15.13 -3.90 11.72
N LEU A 57 -14.39 -3.75 10.61
CA LEU A 57 -14.91 -3.07 9.42
C LEU A 57 -16.12 -3.80 8.84
N ALA A 58 -16.05 -5.12 8.72
CA ALA A 58 -17.17 -5.93 8.23
C ALA A 58 -18.41 -5.81 9.14
N ALA A 59 -18.24 -5.82 10.46
CA ALA A 59 -19.34 -5.69 11.42
C ALA A 59 -20.04 -4.32 11.36
N LEU A 60 -19.34 -3.30 10.86
CA LEU A 60 -19.85 -1.93 10.72
C LEU A 60 -20.22 -1.58 9.28
N GLU A 61 -20.19 -2.55 8.35
CA GLU A 61 -20.46 -2.35 6.93
C GLU A 61 -19.52 -1.32 6.28
N LEU A 62 -18.25 -1.29 6.72
CA LEU A 62 -17.21 -0.38 6.24
C LEU A 62 -16.22 -1.11 5.32
N HIS A 63 -15.66 -0.35 4.36
CA HIS A 63 -14.58 -0.81 3.46
C HIS A 63 -13.39 0.15 3.46
N ILE A 64 -12.23 -0.35 3.05
CA ILE A 64 -11.00 0.43 2.89
C ILE A 64 -10.90 0.91 1.44
N GLU A 65 -10.64 2.20 1.24
CA GLU A 65 -10.33 2.77 -0.07
C GLU A 65 -8.91 3.35 -0.10
N ILE A 66 -8.19 3.12 -1.21
CA ILE A 66 -6.89 3.73 -1.47
C ILE A 66 -7.03 4.75 -2.60
N LEU A 67 -6.92 6.03 -2.22
CA LEU A 67 -7.00 7.17 -3.12
C LEU A 67 -5.62 7.86 -3.23
N PRO A 68 -5.27 8.43 -4.39
CA PRO A 68 -4.10 9.30 -4.50
C PRO A 68 -4.23 10.47 -3.52
N ALA A 69 -3.12 10.91 -2.92
CA ALA A 69 -3.11 12.19 -2.23
C ALA A 69 -3.45 13.28 -3.25
N LEU A 70 -4.39 14.17 -2.92
CA LEU A 70 -4.66 15.36 -3.71
C LEU A 70 -3.33 16.10 -3.91
N GLU A 71 -2.93 16.32 -5.16
CA GLU A 71 -1.72 17.06 -5.47
C GLU A 71 -1.81 18.40 -4.74
N LYS A 72 -0.82 18.69 -3.88
CA LYS A 72 -0.66 20.06 -3.40
C LYS A 72 -0.43 20.89 -4.64
N GLN A 73 -1.37 21.75 -4.97
CA GLN A 73 -1.19 22.80 -5.95
C GLN A 73 -0.09 23.69 -5.36
N ASP A 74 1.17 23.43 -5.74
CA ASP A 74 2.27 24.33 -5.44
C ASP A 74 1.98 25.61 -6.23
N GLY A 75 1.47 26.63 -5.52
CA GLY A 75 1.30 27.99 -6.01
C GLY A 75 2.58 28.79 -5.89
#